data_AF-A0A1Q8ALM7-F1
#
_entry.id   AF-A0A1Q8ALM7-F1
#
_cell.length_a   1.000
_cell.length_b   1.000
_cell.length_c   1.000
_cell.angle_alpha   90.00
_cell.angle_beta   90.00
_cell.angle_gamma   90.00
#
_symmetry.space_group_name_H-M   'P 1'
#
loop_
_entity.id
_entity.type
_entity.pdbx_description
1 polymer ?
#
loop_
_entity_poly.entity_id
_entity_poly.type
_entity_poly.pdbx_seq_one_letter_code
_entity_poly.pdbx_strand_id
1 'polypeptide(L)'
;MVPLLRAVVAWSMVLATVILPHLDAPVATPTAAVTQSRSFDRTSALTELKAKRTQAAQAAQVQQWTSELTQGLAQYAAEQEAMARAQAAADAQAALNNHPGPPPYIAKIIYDAFSPLGPRALQWALNVAYCESRYHPNSVNSDSGASGLFQFMPSTWSGTPWANQSPFDPVANANAAAWLYNRYGPGRWTCQG
;
A
#
# COMPACT_ATOMS: atom_id res chain seq x y z
N MET A 1 65.71 4.81 55.44
CA MET A 1 65.20 4.54 54.07
C MET A 1 66.38 4.03 53.25
N VAL A 2 66.64 2.72 53.29
CA VAL A 2 65.92 1.69 52.51
C VAL A 2 66.49 1.66 51.07
N PRO A 3 66.83 0.47 50.58
CA PRO A 3 68.14 0.14 50.02
C PRO A 3 68.08 0.02 48.49
N LEU A 4 67.71 1.12 47.81
CA LEU A 4 67.33 1.07 46.40
C LEU A 4 68.41 1.53 45.40
N LEU A 5 69.53 2.09 45.84
CA LEU A 5 70.54 2.67 44.94
C LEU A 5 71.76 1.78 44.64
N ARG A 6 71.93 0.64 45.34
CA ARG A 6 73.05 -0.29 45.09
C ARG A 6 72.70 -1.50 44.22
N ALA A 7 71.42 -1.75 43.96
CA ALA A 7 70.97 -2.89 43.15
C ALA A 7 70.94 -2.61 41.63
N VAL A 8 70.88 -1.34 41.21
CA VAL A 8 70.71 -0.96 39.79
C VAL A 8 72.03 -0.91 39.01
N VAL A 9 73.17 -0.73 39.68
CA VAL A 9 74.48 -0.55 39.02
C VAL A 9 75.30 -1.86 38.93
N ALA A 10 75.07 -2.82 39.84
CA ALA A 10 75.78 -4.09 39.82
C ALA A 10 75.18 -5.12 38.85
N TRP A 11 73.88 -5.03 38.53
CA TRP A 11 73.21 -5.97 37.62
C TRP A 11 73.39 -5.63 36.13
N SER A 12 73.84 -4.42 35.80
CA SER A 12 74.11 -4.01 34.41
C SER A 12 75.49 -4.45 33.89
N MET A 13 76.39 -4.93 34.75
CA MET A 13 77.71 -5.44 34.31
C MET A 13 77.81 -6.97 34.19
N VAL A 14 76.87 -7.74 34.74
CA VAL A 14 76.91 -9.22 34.65
C VAL A 14 76.20 -9.77 33.40
N LEU A 15 75.28 -9.00 32.80
CA LEU A 15 74.58 -9.42 31.58
C LEU A 15 75.39 -9.20 30.29
N ALA A 16 76.52 -8.48 30.35
CA ALA A 16 77.35 -8.18 29.19
C ALA A 16 78.51 -9.16 28.95
N THR A 17 78.72 -10.17 29.81
CA THR A 17 79.82 -11.14 29.65
C THR A 17 79.37 -12.60 29.59
N VAL A 18 78.06 -12.89 29.61
CA VAL A 18 77.51 -14.20 29.16
C VAL A 18 77.30 -14.15 27.64
N ILE A 19 78.36 -13.69 26.98
CA ILE A 19 78.58 -13.72 25.54
C ILE A 19 78.94 -15.18 25.22
N LEU A 20 78.04 -15.83 24.49
CA LEU A 20 78.25 -16.93 23.54
C LEU A 20 79.11 -18.13 23.99
N PRO A 21 78.50 -19.33 23.92
CA PRO A 21 79.11 -20.45 23.23
C PRO A 21 78.46 -20.62 21.84
N HIS A 22 79.36 -20.76 20.88
CA HIS A 22 79.23 -21.10 19.47
C HIS A 22 78.08 -22.08 19.17
N LEU A 23 77.07 -21.60 18.44
CA LEU A 23 76.13 -22.46 17.72
C LEU A 23 76.62 -22.54 16.27
N ASP A 24 77.19 -23.69 15.92
CA ASP A 24 77.41 -24.07 14.53
C ASP A 24 76.10 -23.93 13.76
N ALA A 25 76.14 -23.19 12.66
CA ALA A 25 75.01 -23.06 11.76
C ALA A 25 74.72 -24.43 11.11
N PRO A 26 73.52 -25.01 11.26
CA PRO A 26 73.12 -26.09 10.37
C PRO A 26 73.10 -25.51 8.95
N VAL A 27 73.74 -26.20 8.01
CA VAL A 27 73.70 -25.87 6.58
C VAL A 27 72.23 -25.91 6.16
N ALA A 28 71.57 -24.75 6.22
CA ALA A 28 70.23 -24.57 5.72
C ALA A 28 70.33 -24.69 4.21
N THR A 29 69.92 -25.84 3.69
CA THR A 29 69.64 -25.99 2.27
C THR A 29 68.68 -24.86 1.87
N PRO A 30 69.03 -24.02 0.88
CA PRO A 30 68.31 -22.79 0.57
C PRO A 30 66.83 -23.00 0.14
N THR A 31 66.40 -24.25 0.01
CA THR A 31 65.06 -24.64 -0.44
C THR A 31 63.98 -24.51 0.63
N ALA A 32 64.28 -24.76 1.92
CA ALA A 32 63.26 -24.84 2.97
C ALA A 32 62.70 -23.46 3.39
N ALA A 33 63.56 -22.45 3.58
CA ALA A 33 63.14 -21.10 3.98
C ALA A 33 62.36 -20.36 2.87
N VAL A 34 62.76 -20.56 1.61
CA VAL A 34 62.04 -20.01 0.44
C VAL A 34 60.68 -20.68 0.26
N THR A 35 60.54 -21.96 0.64
CA THR A 35 59.25 -22.67 0.56
C THR A 35 58.28 -22.20 1.65
N GLN A 36 58.75 -21.96 2.88
CA GLN A 36 57.91 -21.47 3.98
C GLN A 36 57.39 -20.05 3.73
N SER A 37 58.23 -19.12 3.28
CA SER A 37 57.82 -17.75 2.91
C SER A 37 56.77 -17.74 1.80
N ARG A 38 56.99 -18.50 0.71
CA ARG A 38 56.01 -18.64 -0.37
C ARG A 38 54.67 -19.23 0.08
N SER A 39 54.68 -20.18 1.02
CA SER A 39 53.44 -20.72 1.58
C SER A 39 52.68 -19.69 2.42
N PHE A 40 53.40 -18.87 3.20
CA PHE A 40 52.82 -17.82 4.03
C PHE A 40 52.17 -16.72 3.17
N ASP A 41 52.87 -16.22 2.14
CA ASP A 41 52.34 -15.23 1.21
C ASP A 41 51.08 -15.72 0.50
N ARG A 42 51.06 -16.99 0.09
CA ARG A 42 49.89 -17.63 -0.52
C ARG A 42 48.71 -17.71 0.45
N THR A 43 48.95 -18.07 1.71
CA THR A 43 47.89 -18.11 2.73
C THR A 43 47.36 -16.71 3.09
N SER A 44 48.25 -15.71 3.12
CA SER A 44 47.88 -14.30 3.35
C SER A 44 46.98 -13.79 2.22
N ALA A 45 47.38 -13.99 0.97
CA ALA A 45 46.59 -13.59 -0.20
C ALA A 45 45.23 -14.30 -0.26
N LEU A 46 45.16 -15.60 0.08
CA LEU A 46 43.89 -16.34 0.14
C LEU A 46 42.97 -15.81 1.25
N THR A 47 43.53 -15.40 2.39
CA THR A 47 42.77 -14.84 3.51
C THR A 47 42.19 -13.47 3.15
N GLU A 48 42.99 -12.61 2.50
CA GLU A 48 42.52 -11.31 2.01
C GLU A 48 41.41 -11.46 0.96
N LEU A 49 41.57 -12.39 0.01
CA LEU A 49 40.53 -12.67 -0.99
C LEU A 49 39.23 -13.17 -0.35
N LYS A 50 39.33 -14.05 0.67
CA LYS A 50 38.16 -14.49 1.44
C LYS A 50 37.49 -13.31 2.15
N ALA A 51 38.26 -12.46 2.84
CA ALA A 51 37.75 -11.29 3.54
C ALA A 51 37.03 -10.32 2.58
N LYS A 52 37.62 -10.04 1.40
CA LYS A 52 37.00 -9.22 0.35
C LYS A 52 35.69 -9.82 -0.15
N ARG A 53 35.63 -11.14 -0.35
CA ARG A 53 34.39 -11.82 -0.77
C ARG A 53 33.31 -11.75 0.30
N THR A 54 33.64 -11.98 1.56
CA THR A 54 32.68 -11.84 2.67
C THR A 54 32.18 -10.41 2.80
N GLN A 55 33.05 -9.41 2.65
CA GLN A 55 32.65 -8.01 2.67
C GLN A 55 31.72 -7.66 1.49
N ALA A 56 32.04 -8.15 0.29
CA ALA A 56 31.18 -7.98 -0.88
C ALA A 56 29.82 -8.66 -0.71
N ALA A 57 29.78 -9.85 -0.12
CA ALA A 57 28.53 -10.56 0.18
C ALA A 57 27.67 -9.83 1.23
N GLN A 58 28.30 -9.32 2.29
CA GLN A 58 27.63 -8.48 3.30
C GLN A 58 27.09 -7.19 2.68
N ALA A 59 27.87 -6.52 1.83
CA ALA A 59 27.42 -5.33 1.12
C ALA A 59 26.23 -5.65 0.19
N ALA A 60 26.28 -6.75 -0.55
CA ALA A 60 25.16 -7.20 -1.40
C ALA A 60 23.90 -7.48 -0.58
N GLN A 61 24.03 -8.11 0.60
CA GLN A 61 22.91 -8.35 1.50
C GLN A 61 22.29 -7.04 2.02
N VAL A 62 23.11 -6.07 2.42
CA VAL A 62 22.64 -4.75 2.85
C VAL A 62 21.93 -4.03 1.70
N GLN A 63 22.48 -4.09 0.48
CA GLN A 63 21.83 -3.50 -0.70
C GLN A 63 20.48 -4.16 -0.99
N GLN A 64 20.39 -5.48 -0.87
CA GLN A 64 19.14 -6.22 -1.04
C GLN A 64 18.10 -5.76 -0.01
N TRP A 65 18.43 -5.77 1.29
CA TRP A 65 17.50 -5.32 2.34
C TRP A 65 17.09 -3.86 2.18
N THR A 66 18.03 -3.00 1.77
CA THR A 66 17.73 -1.60 1.48
C THR A 66 16.73 -1.49 0.33
N SER A 67 16.89 -2.30 -0.72
CA SER A 67 15.95 -2.32 -1.84
C SER A 67 14.57 -2.83 -1.44
N GLU A 68 14.50 -3.89 -0.62
CA GLU A 68 13.24 -4.44 -0.09
C GLU A 68 12.51 -3.42 0.78
N LEU A 69 13.23 -2.74 1.68
CA LEU A 69 12.67 -1.67 2.51
C LEU A 69 12.14 -0.51 1.66
N THR A 70 12.92 -0.08 0.66
CA THR A 70 12.53 1.02 -0.24
C THR A 70 11.29 0.66 -1.05
N GLN A 71 11.21 -0.57 -1.55
CA GLN A 71 10.03 -1.08 -2.26
C GLN A 71 8.81 -1.14 -1.35
N GLY A 72 8.95 -1.63 -0.11
CA GLY A 72 7.86 -1.68 0.86
C GLY A 72 7.32 -0.28 1.20
N LEU A 73 8.21 0.70 1.38
CA LEU A 73 7.82 2.10 1.60
C LEU A 73 7.09 2.69 0.38
N ALA A 74 7.54 2.38 -0.84
CA ALA A 74 6.87 2.82 -2.06
C ALA A 74 5.48 2.19 -2.24
N GLN A 75 5.34 0.90 -1.94
CA GLN A 75 4.05 0.20 -1.98
C GLN A 75 3.07 0.81 -0.96
N TYR A 76 3.52 1.01 0.27
CA TYR A 76 2.71 1.66 1.30
C TYR A 76 2.27 3.07 0.86
N ALA A 77 3.19 3.88 0.32
CA ALA A 77 2.84 5.21 -0.19
C ALA A 77 1.79 5.13 -1.32
N ALA A 78 1.92 4.18 -2.25
CA ALA A 78 0.96 3.96 -3.32
C ALA A 78 -0.42 3.51 -2.80
N GLU A 79 -0.46 2.68 -1.76
CA GLU A 79 -1.71 2.29 -1.08
C GLU A 79 -2.39 3.50 -0.42
N GLN A 80 -1.62 4.34 0.28
CA GLN A 80 -2.14 5.58 0.87
C GLN A 80 -2.72 6.52 -0.21
N GLU A 81 -2.01 6.69 -1.33
CA GLU A 81 -2.50 7.48 -2.46
C GLU A 81 -3.76 6.86 -3.12
N ALA A 82 -3.85 5.54 -3.20
CA ALA A 82 -5.04 4.86 -3.72
C ALA A 82 -6.26 5.08 -2.82
N MET A 83 -6.09 4.95 -1.50
CA MET A 83 -7.15 5.25 -0.54
C MET A 83 -7.54 6.72 -0.57
N ALA A 84 -6.57 7.63 -0.63
CA ALA A 84 -6.85 9.06 -0.74
C ALA A 84 -7.62 9.41 -2.02
N ARG A 85 -7.28 8.79 -3.15
CA ARG A 85 -8.03 8.94 -4.42
C ARG A 85 -9.44 8.37 -4.33
N ALA A 86 -9.61 7.21 -3.69
CA ALA A 86 -10.92 6.61 -3.48
C ALA A 86 -11.80 7.51 -2.60
N GLN A 87 -11.23 8.04 -1.51
CA GLN A 87 -11.92 8.99 -0.63
C GLN A 87 -12.27 10.27 -1.38
N ALA A 88 -11.33 10.86 -2.13
CA ALA A 88 -11.60 12.06 -2.93
C ALA A 88 -12.69 11.83 -3.99
N ALA A 89 -12.77 10.64 -4.59
CA ALA A 89 -13.85 10.29 -5.51
C ALA A 89 -15.20 10.19 -4.80
N ALA A 90 -15.23 9.57 -3.61
CA ALA A 90 -16.42 9.50 -2.77
C ALA A 90 -16.87 10.90 -2.29
N ASP A 91 -15.93 11.75 -1.89
CA ASP A 91 -16.19 13.14 -1.47
C ASP A 91 -16.69 13.98 -2.64
N ALA A 92 -16.13 13.81 -3.84
CA ALA A 92 -16.61 14.48 -5.05
C ALA A 92 -18.04 14.05 -5.40
N GLN A 93 -18.38 12.77 -5.24
CA GLN A 93 -19.75 12.28 -5.40
C GLN A 93 -20.66 12.85 -4.31
N ALA A 94 -20.24 12.83 -3.05
CA ALA A 94 -20.99 13.38 -1.93
C ALA A 94 -21.25 14.88 -2.10
N ALA A 95 -20.28 15.66 -2.59
CA ALA A 95 -20.43 17.08 -2.86
C ALA A 95 -21.45 17.41 -3.97
N LEU A 96 -21.74 16.45 -4.86
CA LEU A 96 -22.81 16.60 -5.85
C LEU A 96 -24.20 16.30 -5.27
N ASN A 97 -24.27 15.61 -4.12
CA ASN A 97 -25.53 15.38 -3.39
C ASN A 97 -25.82 16.58 -2.48
N ASN A 98 -27.04 17.10 -2.54
CA ASN A 98 -27.46 18.25 -1.72
C ASN A 98 -28.39 17.88 -0.55
N HIS A 99 -28.52 16.59 -0.23
CA HIS A 99 -29.40 16.04 0.80
C HIS A 99 -28.76 14.86 1.55
N PRO A 100 -29.35 14.39 2.68
CA PRO A 100 -28.90 13.19 3.37
C PRO A 100 -28.83 11.97 2.45
N GLY A 101 -27.93 11.03 2.73
CA GLY A 101 -27.84 9.78 1.98
C GLY A 101 -29.05 8.86 2.21
N PRO A 102 -29.38 7.98 1.25
CA PRO A 102 -30.42 6.97 1.42
C PRO A 102 -30.05 5.92 2.48
N PRO A 103 -31.05 5.22 3.05
CA PRO A 103 -30.78 3.97 3.78
C PRO A 103 -29.94 3.01 2.93
N PRO A 104 -29.00 2.23 3.51
CA PRO A 104 -28.04 1.43 2.74
C PRO A 104 -28.67 0.47 1.71
N TYR A 105 -29.82 -0.13 2.02
CA TYR A 105 -30.50 -1.03 1.10
C TYR A 105 -31.12 -0.27 -0.10
N ILE A 106 -31.69 0.93 0.11
CA ILE A 106 -32.18 1.78 -0.98
C ILE A 106 -31.01 2.32 -1.80
N ALA A 107 -29.92 2.70 -1.14
CA ALA A 107 -28.68 3.09 -1.81
C ALA A 107 -28.29 2.00 -2.81
N LYS A 108 -28.11 0.76 -2.33
CA LYS A 108 -27.72 -0.37 -3.17
C LYS A 108 -28.64 -0.55 -4.38
N ILE A 109 -29.95 -0.45 -4.18
CA ILE A 109 -30.93 -0.59 -5.27
C ILE A 109 -30.77 0.51 -6.34
N ILE A 110 -30.59 1.76 -5.92
CA ILE A 110 -30.35 2.89 -6.84
C ILE A 110 -28.99 2.70 -7.55
N TYR A 111 -27.94 2.31 -6.83
CA TYR A 111 -26.61 2.02 -7.39
C TYR A 111 -26.66 0.90 -8.44
N ASP A 112 -27.34 -0.21 -8.15
CA ASP A 112 -27.47 -1.34 -9.07
C ASP A 112 -28.22 -0.93 -10.36
N ALA A 113 -29.28 -0.11 -10.24
CA ALA A 113 -30.07 0.33 -11.38
C ALA A 113 -29.36 1.39 -12.25
N PHE A 114 -28.63 2.33 -11.65
CA PHE A 114 -28.08 3.50 -12.35
C PHE A 114 -26.57 3.45 -12.62
N SER A 115 -25.80 2.58 -11.95
CA SER A 115 -24.35 2.48 -12.21
C SER A 115 -23.98 2.18 -13.67
N PRO A 116 -24.74 1.38 -14.46
CA PRO A 116 -24.45 1.17 -15.87
C PRO A 116 -24.61 2.43 -16.73
N LEU A 117 -25.36 3.42 -16.25
CA LEU A 117 -25.59 4.71 -16.91
C LEU A 117 -24.53 5.77 -16.56
N GLY A 118 -23.62 5.43 -15.65
CA GLY A 118 -22.50 6.28 -15.24
C GLY A 118 -22.78 7.16 -14.02
N PRO A 119 -21.72 7.80 -13.47
CA PRO A 119 -21.78 8.48 -12.17
C PRO A 119 -22.73 9.68 -12.16
N ARG A 120 -22.90 10.38 -13.30
CA ARG A 120 -23.84 11.52 -13.39
C ARG A 120 -25.30 11.08 -13.29
N ALA A 121 -25.65 9.95 -13.91
CA ALA A 121 -27.01 9.41 -13.86
C ALA A 121 -27.34 8.88 -12.48
N LEU A 122 -26.39 8.19 -11.85
CA LEU A 122 -26.50 7.76 -10.44
C LEU A 122 -26.69 8.95 -9.50
N GLN A 123 -25.89 10.00 -9.66
CA GLN A 123 -25.99 11.20 -8.85
C GLN A 123 -27.36 11.87 -9.01
N TRP A 124 -27.83 12.01 -10.24
CA TRP A 124 -29.19 12.49 -10.53
C TRP A 124 -30.25 11.61 -9.86
N ALA A 125 -30.09 10.29 -9.88
CA ALA A 125 -31.07 9.37 -9.31
C ALA A 125 -31.17 9.48 -7.79
N LEU A 126 -30.04 9.67 -7.09
CA LEU A 126 -30.02 9.92 -5.64
C LEU A 126 -30.77 11.22 -5.31
N ASN A 127 -30.45 12.28 -6.04
CA ASN A 127 -31.09 13.59 -5.99
C ASN A 127 -32.61 13.54 -6.18
N VAL A 128 -33.06 12.90 -7.26
CA VAL A 128 -34.49 12.77 -7.56
C VAL A 128 -35.18 11.85 -6.57
N ALA A 129 -34.63 10.68 -6.22
CA ALA A 129 -35.28 9.79 -5.25
C ALA A 129 -35.45 10.45 -3.87
N TYR A 130 -34.48 11.27 -3.43
CA TYR A 130 -34.68 12.10 -2.27
C TYR A 130 -35.80 13.11 -2.51
N CYS A 131 -35.77 13.84 -3.62
CA CYS A 131 -36.75 14.87 -3.90
C CYS A 131 -38.20 14.36 -4.11
N GLU A 132 -38.35 13.12 -4.54
CA GLU A 132 -39.65 12.52 -4.83
C GLU A 132 -40.23 11.83 -3.58
N SER A 133 -39.42 11.10 -2.81
CA SER A 133 -39.95 10.26 -1.73
C SER A 133 -39.18 10.33 -0.40
N ARG A 134 -38.11 11.12 -0.34
CA ARG A 134 -37.11 11.08 0.74
C ARG A 134 -36.57 9.65 0.94
N TYR A 135 -36.44 8.91 -0.16
CA TYR A 135 -36.05 7.50 -0.21
C TYR A 135 -37.05 6.49 0.38
N HIS A 136 -38.30 6.86 0.58
CA HIS A 136 -39.32 5.95 1.09
C HIS A 136 -40.03 5.22 -0.07
N PRO A 137 -39.86 3.90 -0.22
CA PRO A 137 -40.42 3.17 -1.35
C PRO A 137 -41.94 3.02 -1.31
N ASN A 138 -42.57 3.30 -0.17
CA ASN A 138 -44.03 3.22 0.01
C ASN A 138 -44.70 4.61 -0.05
N SER A 139 -43.98 5.66 -0.48
CA SER A 139 -44.54 7.00 -0.61
C SER A 139 -45.62 7.06 -1.68
N VAL A 140 -46.74 7.71 -1.34
CA VAL A 140 -47.85 7.99 -2.25
C VAL A 140 -48.19 9.47 -2.14
N ASN A 141 -48.26 10.15 -3.27
CA ASN A 141 -48.85 11.48 -3.36
C ASN A 141 -50.39 11.32 -3.47
N SER A 142 -51.14 11.84 -2.50
CA SER A 142 -52.60 11.69 -2.43
C SER A 142 -53.35 12.35 -3.58
N ASP A 143 -52.80 13.43 -4.14
CA ASP A 143 -53.49 14.26 -5.11
C ASP A 143 -53.29 13.74 -6.54
N SER A 144 -52.07 13.27 -6.85
CA SER A 144 -51.67 12.80 -8.18
C SER A 144 -51.65 11.27 -8.33
N GLY A 145 -51.61 10.53 -7.21
CA GLY A 145 -51.41 9.08 -7.20
C GLY A 145 -49.97 8.64 -7.50
N ALA A 146 -49.03 9.59 -7.59
CA ALA A 146 -47.63 9.28 -7.83
C ALA A 146 -47.09 8.36 -6.71
N SER A 147 -46.41 7.28 -7.11
CA SER A 147 -46.12 6.16 -6.21
C SER A 147 -44.66 5.73 -6.24
N GLY A 148 -44.15 5.37 -5.07
CA GLY A 148 -42.86 4.73 -4.89
C GLY A 148 -41.67 5.68 -4.89
N LEU A 149 -40.49 5.09 -4.99
CA LEU A 149 -39.19 5.75 -4.77
C LEU A 149 -38.97 6.96 -5.69
N PHE A 150 -39.34 6.84 -6.97
CA PHE A 150 -39.25 7.88 -8.00
C PHE A 150 -40.61 8.50 -8.37
N GLN A 151 -41.63 8.33 -7.51
CA GLN A 151 -42.97 8.91 -7.65
C GLN A 151 -43.55 8.78 -9.08
N PHE A 152 -43.67 7.55 -9.56
CA PHE A 152 -44.26 7.29 -10.87
C PHE A 152 -45.76 7.60 -10.87
N MET A 153 -46.20 8.40 -11.83
CA MET A 153 -47.63 8.52 -12.15
C MET A 153 -48.18 7.18 -12.64
N PRO A 154 -49.44 6.82 -12.32
CA PRO A 154 -50.02 5.54 -12.73
C PRO A 154 -49.96 5.27 -14.23
N SER A 155 -50.25 6.28 -15.06
CA SER A 155 -50.17 6.16 -16.52
C SER A 155 -48.74 5.93 -17.00
N THR A 156 -47.77 6.66 -16.46
CA THR A 156 -46.35 6.46 -16.77
C THR A 156 -45.88 5.07 -16.35
N TRP A 157 -46.24 4.61 -15.14
CA TRP A 157 -45.89 3.27 -14.64
C TRP A 157 -46.36 2.16 -15.57
N SER A 158 -47.62 2.26 -16.03
CA SER A 158 -48.23 1.27 -16.93
C SER A 158 -47.50 1.12 -18.27
N GLY A 159 -46.76 2.15 -18.70
CA GLY A 159 -45.93 2.13 -19.92
C GLY A 159 -44.51 1.59 -19.71
N THR A 160 -44.12 1.24 -18.49
CA THR A 160 -42.78 0.71 -18.20
C THR A 160 -42.74 -0.82 -18.38
N PRO A 161 -41.55 -1.41 -18.62
CA PRO A 161 -41.37 -2.86 -18.59
C PRO A 161 -41.71 -3.54 -17.26
N TRP A 162 -41.86 -2.76 -16.17
CA TRP A 162 -42.17 -3.25 -14.82
C TRP A 162 -43.64 -3.06 -14.44
N ALA A 163 -44.52 -2.74 -15.40
CA ALA A 163 -45.94 -2.48 -15.15
C ALA A 163 -46.69 -3.64 -14.46
N ASN A 164 -46.18 -4.88 -14.58
CA ASN A 164 -46.73 -6.06 -13.89
C ASN A 164 -46.24 -6.23 -12.45
N GLN A 165 -45.33 -5.38 -11.99
CA GLN A 165 -44.82 -5.34 -10.62
C GLN A 165 -45.45 -4.18 -9.84
N SER A 166 -45.28 -4.22 -8.53
CA SER A 166 -45.73 -3.12 -7.67
C SER A 166 -44.88 -1.87 -7.89
N PRO A 167 -45.46 -0.67 -8.07
CA PRO A 167 -44.69 0.57 -8.05
C PRO A 167 -44.04 0.84 -6.70
N PHE A 168 -44.44 0.13 -5.63
CA PHE A 168 -43.83 0.19 -4.30
C PHE A 168 -42.69 -0.80 -4.10
N ASP A 169 -42.44 -1.71 -5.06
CA ASP A 169 -41.22 -2.50 -5.05
C ASP A 169 -40.05 -1.57 -5.43
N PRO A 170 -39.12 -1.27 -4.50
CA PRO A 170 -38.02 -0.35 -4.77
C PRO A 170 -37.14 -0.81 -5.93
N VAL A 171 -36.98 -2.12 -6.14
CA VAL A 171 -36.15 -2.65 -7.23
C VAL A 171 -36.82 -2.40 -8.57
N ALA A 172 -38.12 -2.73 -8.69
CA ALA A 172 -38.90 -2.46 -9.89
C ALA A 172 -38.94 -0.96 -10.20
N ASN A 173 -39.20 -0.14 -9.17
CA ASN A 173 -39.34 1.30 -9.30
C ASN A 173 -38.02 1.97 -9.74
N ALA A 174 -36.89 1.60 -9.14
CA ALA A 174 -35.58 2.13 -9.52
C ALA A 174 -35.17 1.71 -10.93
N ASN A 175 -35.40 0.45 -11.32
CA ASN A 175 -35.10 -0.01 -12.67
C ASN A 175 -35.99 0.64 -13.73
N ALA A 176 -37.28 0.87 -13.42
CA ALA A 176 -38.18 1.64 -14.27
C ALA A 176 -37.70 3.08 -14.46
N ALA A 177 -37.21 3.72 -13.40
CA ALA A 177 -36.63 5.06 -13.47
C ALA A 177 -35.36 5.08 -14.33
N ALA A 178 -34.44 4.13 -14.14
CA ALA A 178 -33.23 4.02 -14.95
C ALA A 178 -33.53 3.79 -16.44
N TRP A 179 -34.49 2.92 -16.75
CA TRP A 179 -34.95 2.71 -18.12
C TRP A 179 -35.54 3.97 -18.74
N LEU A 180 -36.39 4.68 -18.01
CA LEU A 180 -37.04 5.89 -18.51
C LEU A 180 -36.03 7.03 -18.69
N TYR A 181 -35.09 7.19 -17.76
CA TYR A 181 -33.96 8.10 -17.86
C TYR A 181 -33.10 7.81 -19.09
N ASN A 182 -32.73 6.55 -19.32
CA ASN A 182 -31.92 6.18 -20.49
C ASN A 182 -32.63 6.46 -21.81
N ARG A 183 -33.96 6.31 -21.85
CA ARG A 183 -34.75 6.51 -23.07
C ARG A 183 -35.04 7.99 -23.38
N TYR A 184 -35.22 8.81 -22.36
CA TYR A 184 -35.78 10.16 -22.54
C TYR A 184 -35.06 11.27 -21.76
N GLY A 185 -34.03 10.92 -21.01
CA GLY A 185 -33.29 11.83 -20.16
C GLY A 185 -34.02 12.22 -18.87
N PRO A 186 -33.41 13.14 -18.09
CA PRO A 186 -33.90 13.55 -16.77
C PRO A 186 -35.19 14.39 -16.80
N GLY A 187 -35.54 15.01 -17.94
CA GLY A 187 -36.61 16.02 -18.04
C GLY A 187 -38.03 15.52 -17.80
N ARG A 188 -38.23 14.25 -17.45
CA ARG A 188 -39.53 13.69 -17.07
C ARG A 188 -39.88 13.89 -15.61
N TRP A 189 -38.89 14.20 -14.78
CA TRP A 189 -39.10 14.56 -13.38
C TRP A 189 -39.02 16.08 -13.26
N THR A 190 -40.05 16.65 -12.63
CA THR A 190 -40.07 18.08 -12.30
C THR A 190 -39.00 18.38 -11.27
N CYS A 191 -38.76 17.47 -10.33
CA CYS A 191 -37.64 17.62 -9.42
C CYS A 191 -36.33 17.14 -10.04
N GLN A 192 -35.28 17.93 -9.86
CA GLN A 192 -33.96 17.68 -10.45
C GLN A 192 -32.84 17.48 -9.41
N GLY A 193 -33.18 17.58 -8.12
CA GLY A 193 -32.19 17.70 -7.05
C GLY A 193 -31.68 19.11 -6.92
#